data_AF-A0A2A5B0V8-F1
#
_entry.id   AF-A0A2A5B0V8-F1
#
_cell.length_a   1.000
_cell.length_b   1.000
_cell.length_c   1.000
_cell.angle_alpha   90.00
_cell.angle_beta   90.00
_cell.angle_gamma   90.00
#
_symmetry.space_group_name_H-M   'P 1'
#
loop_
_entity.id
_entity.type
_entity.pdbx_description
1 polymer ?
#
loop_
_entity_poly.entity_id
_entity_poly.type
_entity_poly.pdbx_seq_one_letter_code
_entity_poly.pdbx_strand_id
1 'polypeptide(L)'
;DELVSFMLKQINKIGNNGEKVMKTIADGRREEGWKDGLNEGISIGEERGEERGEERGKKIGEKIGEKIGEKIGEKKGVEVERKKTVARMLKENFAPKIIASVTGMNQRAISKLRSQLELQGKLV
;
A
#
# COMPACT_ATOMS: atom_id res chain seq x y z
N ASP A 1 30.01 -74.54 -24.05
CA ASP A 1 31.00 -73.62 -24.63
C ASP A 1 31.16 -72.42 -23.69
N GLU A 2 32.24 -72.37 -22.93
CA GLU A 2 32.48 -71.33 -21.90
C GLU A 2 32.67 -69.94 -22.49
N LEU A 3 33.18 -69.86 -23.72
CA LEU A 3 33.38 -68.61 -24.44
C LEU A 3 32.06 -67.89 -24.68
N VAL A 4 31.03 -68.63 -25.11
CA VAL A 4 29.68 -68.09 -25.34
C VAL A 4 29.07 -67.55 -24.03
N SER A 5 29.22 -68.27 -22.93
CA SER A 5 28.75 -67.83 -21.60
C SER A 5 29.47 -66.56 -21.13
N PHE A 6 30.79 -66.47 -21.34
CA PHE A 6 31.55 -65.27 -21.02
C PHE A 6 31.11 -64.06 -21.86
N MET A 7 30.95 -64.25 -23.17
CA MET A 7 30.48 -63.19 -24.08
C MET A 7 29.08 -62.69 -23.71
N LEU A 8 28.14 -63.59 -23.40
CA LEU A 8 26.79 -63.21 -22.95
C LEU A 8 26.81 -62.41 -21.65
N LYS A 9 27.68 -62.76 -20.69
CA LYS A 9 27.87 -61.98 -19.46
C LYS A 9 28.38 -60.57 -19.75
N GLN A 10 29.33 -60.40 -20.68
CA GLN A 10 29.82 -59.07 -21.06
C GLN A 10 28.74 -58.25 -21.75
N ILE A 11 27.97 -58.84 -22.67
CA ILE A 11 26.87 -58.17 -23.36
C ILE A 11 25.81 -57.68 -22.36
N ASN A 12 25.39 -58.54 -21.41
CA ASN A 12 24.43 -58.17 -20.38
C ASN A 12 24.97 -57.05 -19.46
N LYS A 13 26.26 -57.09 -19.10
CA LYS A 13 26.89 -56.04 -18.31
C LYS A 13 26.90 -54.69 -19.03
N ILE A 14 27.18 -54.69 -20.34
CA ILE A 14 27.14 -53.49 -21.17
C ILE A 14 25.70 -52.95 -21.26
N GLY A 15 24.71 -53.82 -21.48
CA GLY A 15 23.30 -53.45 -21.50
C GLY A 15 22.84 -52.80 -20.19
N ASN A 16 23.14 -53.43 -19.06
CA ASN A 16 22.79 -52.93 -17.73
C ASN A 16 23.48 -51.59 -17.40
N ASN A 17 24.74 -51.41 -17.83
CA ASN A 17 25.44 -50.15 -17.67
C ASN A 17 24.80 -49.04 -18.52
N GLY A 18 24.41 -49.34 -19.76
CA GLY A 18 23.70 -48.39 -20.63
C GLY A 18 22.36 -47.95 -20.05
N GLU A 19 21.57 -48.90 -19.52
CA GLU A 19 20.30 -48.61 -18.84
C GLU A 19 20.51 -47.70 -17.63
N LYS A 20 21.52 -48.00 -16.79
CA LYS A 20 21.84 -47.19 -15.62
C LYS A 20 22.21 -45.75 -15.99
N VAL A 21 23.04 -45.57 -17.02
CA VAL A 21 23.44 -44.23 -17.50
C VAL A 21 22.23 -43.46 -18.01
N MET A 22 21.36 -44.08 -18.82
CA MET A 22 20.15 -43.42 -19.31
C MET A 22 19.22 -43.01 -18.18
N LYS A 23 19.05 -43.87 -17.17
CA LYS A 23 18.24 -43.55 -15.98
C LYS A 23 18.78 -42.33 -15.24
N THR A 24 20.10 -42.28 -14.99
CA THR A 24 20.74 -41.12 -14.35
C THR A 24 20.54 -39.84 -15.16
N ILE A 25 20.70 -39.89 -16.49
CA ILE A 25 20.47 -38.72 -17.35
C ILE A 25 19.01 -38.27 -17.30
N ALA A 26 18.06 -39.21 -17.33
CA ALA A 26 16.64 -38.91 -17.24
C ALA A 26 16.26 -38.29 -15.89
N ASP A 27 16.83 -38.79 -14.80
CA ASP A 27 16.60 -38.25 -13.46
C ASP A 27 17.19 -36.84 -13.32
N GLY A 28 18.40 -36.59 -13.85
CA GLY A 28 19.02 -35.26 -13.87
C GLY A 28 18.18 -34.24 -14.64
N ARG A 29 17.73 -34.59 -15.85
CA ARG A 29 16.85 -33.70 -16.65
C ARG A 29 15.51 -33.42 -15.98
N ARG A 30 14.96 -34.41 -15.26
CA ARG A 30 13.71 -34.23 -14.50
C ARG A 30 13.91 -33.23 -13.36
N GLU A 31 15.02 -33.35 -12.65
CA GLU A 31 15.35 -32.43 -11.55
C GLU A 31 15.60 -31.01 -12.06
N GLU A 32 16.33 -30.84 -13.17
CA GLU A 32 16.53 -29.55 -13.84
C GLU A 32 15.20 -28.93 -14.25
N GLY A 33 14.37 -29.65 -15.00
CA GLY A 33 13.07 -29.14 -15.43
C GLY A 33 12.14 -28.79 -14.27
N TRP A 34 12.22 -29.52 -13.15
CA TRP A 34 11.49 -29.18 -11.94
C TRP A 34 11.99 -27.88 -11.30
N LYS A 35 13.31 -27.72 -11.18
CA LYS A 35 13.93 -26.50 -10.63
C LYS A 35 13.60 -25.29 -11.48
N ASP A 36 13.70 -25.41 -12.80
CA ASP A 36 13.42 -24.33 -13.73
C ASP A 36 11.96 -23.90 -13.65
N GLY A 37 11.03 -24.87 -13.73
CA GLY A 37 9.59 -24.57 -13.62
C GLY A 37 9.22 -23.94 -12.26
N LEU A 38 9.86 -24.38 -11.18
CA LEU A 38 9.64 -23.77 -9.86
C LEU A 38 10.18 -22.34 -9.80
N ASN A 39 11.41 -22.12 -10.26
CA ASN A 39 12.04 -20.80 -10.26
C ASN A 39 11.27 -19.80 -11.14
N GLU A 40 10.86 -20.22 -12.33
CA GLU A 40 10.05 -19.40 -13.23
C GLU A 40 8.68 -19.09 -12.61
N GLY A 41 8.01 -20.10 -12.05
CA GLY A 41 6.73 -19.91 -11.37
C GLY A 41 6.80 -18.94 -10.20
N ILE A 42 7.85 -19.02 -9.38
CA ILE A 42 8.09 -18.09 -8.27
C ILE A 42 8.36 -16.69 -8.81
N SER A 43 9.31 -16.55 -9.75
CA SER A 43 9.70 -15.24 -10.28
C SER A 43 8.52 -14.50 -10.92
N ILE A 44 7.71 -15.19 -11.74
CA ILE A 44 6.51 -14.61 -12.35
C ILE A 44 5.46 -14.28 -11.29
N GLY A 45 5.29 -15.17 -10.30
CA GLY A 45 4.34 -14.98 -9.21
C GLY A 45 4.65 -13.74 -8.37
N GLU A 46 5.92 -13.56 -8.02
CA GLU A 46 6.44 -12.43 -7.24
C GLU A 46 6.32 -11.13 -8.03
N GLU A 47 6.90 -11.05 -9.23
CA GLU A 47 6.87 -9.83 -10.07
C GLU A 47 5.43 -9.36 -10.30
N ARG A 48 4.55 -10.27 -10.74
CA ARG A 48 3.15 -9.95 -11.00
C ARG A 48 2.37 -9.67 -9.71
N GLY A 49 2.79 -10.22 -8.58
CA GLY A 49 2.20 -9.99 -7.28
C GLY A 49 2.51 -8.58 -6.78
N GLU A 50 3.78 -8.20 -6.83
CA GLU A 50 4.29 -6.89 -6.43
C GLU A 50 3.72 -5.78 -7.30
N GLU A 51 3.82 -5.89 -8.63
CA GLU A 51 3.32 -4.87 -9.58
C GLU A 51 1.82 -4.58 -9.33
N ARG A 52 1.00 -5.64 -9.25
CA ARG A 52 -0.44 -5.50 -9.01
C ARG A 52 -0.74 -4.97 -7.61
N GLY A 53 0.05 -5.37 -6.62
CA GLY A 53 -0.07 -4.91 -5.24
C GLY A 53 0.20 -3.41 -5.12
N GLU A 54 1.30 -2.95 -5.71
CA GLU A 54 1.72 -1.56 -5.71
C GLU A 54 0.74 -0.67 -6.47
N GLU A 55 0.37 -1.03 -7.71
CA GLU A 55 -0.55 -0.25 -8.53
C GLU A 55 -1.91 -0.06 -7.81
N ARG A 56 -2.45 -1.16 -7.26
CA ARG A 56 -3.71 -1.12 -6.51
C ARG A 56 -3.57 -0.31 -5.22
N GLY A 57 -2.51 -0.53 -4.47
CA GLY A 57 -2.23 0.17 -3.22
C GLY A 57 -2.16 1.67 -3.43
N LYS A 58 -1.39 2.11 -4.44
CA LYS A 58 -1.24 3.52 -4.81
C LYS A 58 -2.57 4.15 -5.24
N LYS A 59 -3.28 3.51 -6.18
CA LYS A 59 -4.56 4.02 -6.70
C LYS A 59 -5.63 4.16 -5.60
N ILE A 60 -5.70 3.19 -4.70
CA ILE A 60 -6.63 3.23 -3.57
C ILE A 60 -6.21 4.29 -2.55
N GLY A 61 -4.92 4.32 -2.20
CA GLY A 61 -4.35 5.29 -1.26
C GLY A 61 -4.55 6.74 -1.71
N GLU A 62 -4.26 7.05 -2.97
CA GLU A 62 -4.45 8.38 -3.56
C GLU A 62 -5.92 8.80 -3.52
N LYS A 63 -6.84 7.95 -3.99
CA LYS A 63 -8.28 8.26 -4.02
C LYS A 63 -8.86 8.49 -2.62
N ILE A 64 -8.44 7.70 -1.64
CA ILE A 64 -8.88 7.85 -0.25
C ILE A 64 -8.26 9.11 0.36
N GLY A 65 -6.96 9.31 0.17
CA GLY A 65 -6.21 10.46 0.66
C GLY A 65 -6.78 11.78 0.16
N GLU A 66 -7.06 11.88 -1.14
CA GLU A 66 -7.65 13.05 -1.78
C GLU A 66 -9.04 13.36 -1.19
N LYS A 67 -9.95 12.38 -1.19
CA LYS A 67 -11.31 12.56 -0.67
C LYS A 67 -11.35 12.96 0.80
N ILE A 68 -10.49 12.37 1.63
CA ILE A 68 -10.39 12.71 3.05
C ILE A 68 -9.75 14.09 3.21
N GLY A 69 -8.66 14.36 2.48
CA GLY A 69 -7.93 15.62 2.50
C GLY A 69 -8.82 16.79 2.11
N GLU A 70 -9.57 16.67 1.01
CA GLU A 70 -10.52 17.68 0.53
C GLU A 70 -11.60 17.97 1.57
N LYS A 71 -12.28 16.93 2.07
CA LYS A 71 -13.36 17.08 3.07
C LYS A 71 -12.86 17.72 4.38
N ILE A 72 -11.66 17.36 4.83
CA ILE A 72 -11.05 17.96 6.03
C ILE A 72 -10.63 19.41 5.74
N GLY A 73 -10.00 19.64 4.60
CA GLY A 73 -9.54 20.95 4.15
C GLY A 73 -10.69 21.94 4.04
N GLU A 74 -11.78 21.56 3.36
CA GLU A 74 -12.99 22.36 3.20
C GLU A 74 -13.60 22.72 4.57
N LYS A 75 -13.80 21.72 5.45
CA LYS A 75 -14.34 21.96 6.79
C LYS A 75 -13.47 22.92 7.61
N LYS A 76 -12.14 22.71 7.59
CA LYS A 76 -11.19 23.59 8.28
C LYS A 76 -11.18 25.00 7.68
N GLY A 77 -11.26 25.12 6.35
CA GLY A 77 -11.35 26.39 5.65
C GLY A 77 -12.58 27.19 6.06
N VAL A 78 -13.76 26.55 6.05
CA VAL A 78 -15.01 27.15 6.52
C VAL A 78 -14.92 27.58 7.98
N GLU A 79 -14.34 26.76 8.85
CA GLU A 79 -14.15 27.10 10.26
C GLU A 79 -13.22 28.31 10.45
N VAL A 80 -12.12 28.37 9.69
CA VAL A 80 -11.17 29.49 9.72
C VAL A 80 -11.82 30.78 9.25
N GLU A 81 -12.55 30.75 8.13
CA GLU A 81 -13.28 31.93 7.63
C GLU A 81 -14.36 32.39 8.60
N ARG A 82 -15.06 31.45 9.23
CA ARG A 82 -16.04 31.78 10.28
C ARG A 82 -15.37 32.47 11.47
N LYS A 83 -14.23 31.96 11.95
CA LYS A 83 -13.44 32.59 13.04
C LYS A 83 -12.94 33.97 12.66
N LYS A 84 -12.45 34.17 11.44
CA LYS A 84 -12.05 35.50 10.92
C LYS A 84 -13.21 36.49 10.94
N THR A 85 -14.38 36.05 10.48
CA THR A 85 -15.61 36.85 10.50
C THR A 85 -15.98 37.26 11.91
N VAL A 86 -15.98 36.32 12.87
CA VAL A 86 -16.20 36.64 14.29
C VAL A 86 -15.17 37.64 14.82
N ALA A 87 -13.89 37.44 14.53
CA ALA A 87 -12.84 38.34 14.99
C ALA A 87 -13.05 39.78 14.47
N ARG A 88 -13.48 39.94 13.21
CA ARG A 88 -13.83 41.24 12.63
C ARG A 88 -15.03 41.88 13.34
N MET A 89 -16.12 41.13 13.54
CA MET A 89 -17.30 41.64 14.25
C MET A 89 -16.99 42.02 15.71
N LEU A 90 -16.10 41.27 16.38
CA LEU A 90 -15.65 41.62 17.73
C LEU A 90 -14.86 42.92 17.76
N LYS A 91 -13.99 43.17 16.76
CA LYS A 91 -13.26 44.44 16.63
C LYS A 91 -14.17 45.64 16.36
N GLU A 92 -15.24 45.41 15.62
CA GLU A 92 -16.29 46.41 15.36
C GLU A 92 -17.28 46.56 16.55
N ASN A 93 -16.97 45.95 17.71
CA ASN A 93 -17.71 46.03 18.96
C ASN A 93 -19.17 45.50 18.90
N PHE A 94 -19.44 44.54 18.01
CA PHE A 94 -20.76 43.90 17.95
C PHE A 94 -21.00 43.03 19.20
N ALA A 95 -22.25 43.04 19.68
CA ALA A 95 -22.66 42.21 20.80
C ALA A 95 -22.51 40.71 20.47
N PRO A 96 -21.98 39.87 21.39
CA PRO A 96 -21.80 38.44 21.15
C PRO A 96 -23.07 37.68 20.73
N LYS A 97 -24.24 38.17 21.16
CA LYS A 97 -25.55 37.61 20.76
C LYS A 97 -25.83 37.79 19.27
N ILE A 98 -25.48 38.94 18.69
CA ILE A 98 -25.63 39.23 17.26
C ILE A 98 -24.62 38.42 16.45
N ILE A 99 -23.38 38.32 16.93
CA ILE A 99 -22.34 37.52 16.28
C ILE A 99 -22.76 36.04 16.22
N ALA A 100 -23.35 35.53 17.32
CA ALA A 100 -23.88 34.17 17.37
C ALA A 100 -25.01 33.94 16.37
N SER A 101 -25.94 34.88 16.22
CA SER A 101 -27.05 34.75 15.27
C SER A 101 -26.58 34.81 13.81
N VAL A 102 -25.58 35.64 13.50
CA VAL A 102 -25.06 35.79 12.13
C VAL A 102 -24.15 34.63 11.72
N THR A 103 -23.27 34.19 12.60
CA THR A 103 -22.24 33.18 12.27
C THR A 103 -22.65 31.75 12.61
N GLY A 104 -23.76 31.58 13.35
CA GLY A 104 -24.18 30.29 13.91
C GLY A 104 -23.21 29.72 14.95
N MET A 105 -22.24 30.52 15.44
CA MET A 105 -21.32 30.07 16.48
C MET A 105 -21.96 30.15 17.86
N ASN A 106 -21.63 29.17 18.70
CA ASN A 106 -22.03 29.20 20.11
C ASN A 106 -21.40 30.41 20.82
N GLN A 107 -22.19 31.11 21.63
CA GLN A 107 -21.73 32.26 22.42
C GLN A 107 -20.51 31.93 23.29
N ARG A 108 -20.42 30.73 23.89
CA ARG A 108 -19.23 30.31 24.66
C ARG A 108 -17.98 30.27 23.79
N ALA A 109 -18.11 29.80 22.55
CA ALA A 109 -16.99 29.74 21.60
C ALA A 109 -16.57 31.15 21.17
N ILE A 110 -17.53 32.06 20.97
CA ILE A 110 -17.27 33.47 20.67
C ILE A 110 -16.56 34.15 21.85
N SER A 111 -17.04 33.94 23.09
CA SER A 111 -16.40 34.47 24.30
C SER A 111 -14.97 33.94 24.46
N LYS A 112 -14.74 32.64 24.24
CA LYS A 112 -13.40 32.06 24.27
C LYS A 112 -12.48 32.68 23.22
N LEU A 113 -12.98 32.86 21.99
CA LEU A 113 -12.22 33.50 20.92
C LEU A 113 -11.91 34.96 21.24
N ARG A 114 -12.88 35.69 21.82
CA ARG A 114 -12.67 37.06 22.29
C ARG A 114 -11.54 37.15 23.31
N SER A 115 -11.58 36.33 24.37
CA SER A 115 -10.51 36.29 25.37
C SER A 115 -9.16 35.92 24.77
N GLN A 116 -9.11 35.00 23.79
CA GLN A 116 -7.87 34.68 23.08
C GLN A 116 -7.34 35.86 22.26
N LEU A 117 -8.21 36.63 21.61
CA LEU A 117 -7.82 37.80 20.83
C LEU A 117 -7.34 38.95 21.72
N GLU A 118 -7.98 39.17 22.87
CA GLU A 118 -7.56 40.13 23.90
C GLU A 118 -6.17 39.76 24.46
N LEU A 119 -5.94 38.48 24.80
CA LEU A 119 -4.63 37.97 25.23
C LEU A 119 -3.53 38.12 24.16
N GLN A 120 -3.90 38.09 22.88
CA GLN A 120 -2.98 38.30 21.76
C GLN A 120 -2.79 39.79 21.41
N GLY A 121 -3.42 40.72 22.13
CA GLY A 121 -3.39 42.15 21.81
C GLY A 121 -4.05 42.51 20.47
N LYS A 122 -4.90 41.62 19.94
CA LYS A 122 -5.60 41.80 18.65
C LYS A 122 -6.99 42.42 18.80
N LEU A 123 -7.49 42.48 20.03
CA LEU A 123 -8.67 43.23 20.43
C LEU A 123 -8.21 44.22 21.50
N VAL A 124 -8.61 45.49 21.37
CA VAL A 124 -8.35 46.56 22.33
C VAL A 124 -9.70 47.07 22.83
#